data_AF-A0A8T3SY68-F1
#
_entry.id   AF-A0A8T3SY68-F1
#
_cell.length_a   1.000
_cell.length_b   1.000
_cell.length_c   1.000
_cell.angle_alpha   90.00
_cell.angle_beta   90.00
_cell.angle_gamma   90.00
#
_symmetry.space_group_name_H-M   'P 1'
#
loop_
_entity.id
_entity.type
_entity.pdbx_description
1 polymer ?
#
loop_
_entity_poly.entity_id
_entity_poly.type
_entity_poly.pdbx_seq_one_letter_code
_entity_poly.pdbx_strand_id
1 'polypeptide(L)'
;MPRRIADYPADAGWTELNIVASIGSVLIALATALFVWNVVQAVWLRRGAMAGPDPWEGNTLEWATSSPPPHHNFVAIPPIRSERPVFDAREGADG
;
A
#
# COMPACT_ATOMS: atom_id res chain seq x y z
N MET A 1 -20.23 20.97 16.81
CA MET A 1 -19.96 21.32 15.40
C MET A 1 -20.89 20.59 14.45
N PRO A 2 -22.01 21.20 14.03
CA PRO A 2 -22.77 20.74 12.86
C PRO A 2 -21.87 20.72 11.61
N ARG A 3 -21.97 19.69 10.77
CA ARG A 3 -21.16 19.58 9.56
C ARG A 3 -21.46 20.69 8.55
N ARG A 4 -20.48 21.02 7.69
CA ARG A 4 -20.60 21.98 6.57
C ARG A 4 -20.89 23.42 6.99
N ILE A 5 -20.31 23.85 8.12
CA ILE A 5 -20.32 25.24 8.56
C ILE A 5 -18.93 25.84 8.32
N ALA A 6 -18.87 27.00 7.67
CA ALA A 6 -17.62 27.65 7.29
C ALA A 6 -17.04 28.53 8.40
N ASP A 7 -17.88 29.12 9.24
CA ASP A 7 -17.48 30.01 10.32
C ASP A 7 -18.27 29.71 11.60
N TYR A 8 -17.57 29.69 12.72
CA TYR A 8 -18.14 29.40 14.03
C TYR A 8 -17.92 30.60 14.97
N PRO A 9 -18.94 31.00 15.74
CA PRO A 9 -18.79 32.03 16.77
C PRO A 9 -17.71 31.66 17.80
N ALA A 10 -16.96 32.65 18.28
CA ALA A 10 -15.86 32.43 19.23
C ALA A 10 -16.33 31.88 20.59
N ASP A 11 -17.59 32.13 20.96
CA ASP A 11 -18.25 31.65 22.17
C ASP A 11 -18.87 30.25 22.04
N ALA A 12 -18.80 29.63 20.86
CA ALA A 12 -19.35 28.28 20.62
C ALA A 12 -18.58 27.15 21.34
N GLY A 13 -17.42 27.45 21.95
CA GLY A 13 -16.63 26.51 22.74
C GLY A 13 -15.88 25.45 21.93
N TRP A 14 -15.73 25.63 20.62
CA TRP A 14 -15.12 24.64 19.72
C TRP A 14 -13.73 25.03 19.18
N THR A 15 -13.22 26.21 19.54
CA THR A 15 -11.97 26.77 19.04
C THR A 15 -10.79 25.82 19.26
N GLU A 16 -10.60 25.33 20.49
CA GLU A 16 -9.46 24.44 20.82
C GLU A 16 -9.49 23.12 20.05
N LEU A 17 -10.68 22.51 19.94
CA LEU A 17 -10.85 21.25 19.19
C LEU A 17 -10.59 21.45 17.69
N ASN A 18 -11.00 22.59 17.13
CA ASN A 18 -10.70 22.97 15.75
C ASN A 18 -9.19 23.16 15.51
N ILE A 19 -8.48 23.74 16.47
CA ILE A 19 -7.02 23.90 16.40
C ILE A 19 -6.34 22.53 16.39
N VAL A 20 -6.73 21.63 17.30
CA VAL A 20 -6.21 20.26 17.34
C VAL A 20 -6.47 19.53 16.02
N ALA A 21 -7.69 19.65 15.47
CA ALA A 21 -8.02 19.05 14.17
C ALA A 21 -7.16 19.62 13.02
N SER A 22 -6.86 20.92 13.06
CA SER A 22 -6.02 21.59 12.06
C SER A 22 -4.55 21.14 12.16
N ILE A 23 -4.04 20.93 13.38
CA ILE A 23 -2.70 20.35 13.58
C ILE A 23 -2.66 18.93 12.99
N GLY A 24 -3.70 18.13 13.23
CA GLY A 24 -3.83 16.78 12.66
C GLY A 24 -3.86 16.77 11.13
N SER A 25 -4.55 17.73 10.50
CA SER A 25 -4.58 17.81 9.03
C SER A 25 -3.22 18.18 8.43
N VAL A 26 -2.47 19.09 9.06
CA VAL A 26 -1.09 19.41 8.67
C VAL A 26 -0.19 18.19 8.83
N LEU A 27 -0.32 17.43 9.91
CA LEU A 27 0.44 16.19 10.11
C LEU A 27 0.17 15.16 9.02
N ILE A 28 -1.10 14.97 8.64
CA ILE A 28 -1.47 14.09 7.52
C ILE A 28 -0.84 14.58 6.22
N ALA A 29 -0.88 15.88 5.93
CA ALA A 29 -0.26 16.44 4.73
C ALA A 29 1.25 16.17 4.67
N LEU A 30 1.96 16.29 5.80
CA LEU A 30 3.37 15.95 5.91
C LEU A 30 3.64 14.46 5.70
N ALA A 31 2.84 13.57 6.31
CA ALA A 31 2.95 12.13 6.11
C ALA A 31 2.72 11.73 4.64
N THR A 32 1.73 12.32 3.99
CA THR A 32 1.48 12.13 2.55
C THR A 32 2.65 12.63 1.70
N ALA A 33 3.24 13.78 2.03
CA ALA A 33 4.40 14.29 1.33
C ALA A 33 5.62 13.35 1.45
N LEU A 34 5.87 12.80 2.64
CA LEU A 34 6.92 11.79 2.86
C LEU A 34 6.68 10.51 2.06
N PHE A 35 5.42 10.05 1.98
CA PHE A 35 5.05 8.91 1.16
C PHE A 35 5.32 9.18 -0.33
N VAL A 36 4.86 10.32 -0.86
CA VAL A 36 5.10 10.71 -2.26
C VAL A 36 6.60 10.81 -2.54
N TRP A 37 7.37 11.40 -1.62
CA TRP A 37 8.82 11.44 -1.71
C TRP A 37 9.41 10.03 -1.84
N ASN A 38 8.98 9.08 -1.00
CA ASN A 38 9.43 7.68 -1.08
C ASN A 38 9.14 7.06 -2.46
N VAL A 39 7.92 7.23 -3.00
CA VAL A 39 7.57 6.73 -4.33
C VAL A 39 8.44 7.38 -5.42
N VAL A 40 8.70 8.70 -5.34
CA VAL A 40 9.60 9.40 -6.27
C VAL A 40 11.00 8.80 -6.25
N GLN A 41 11.55 8.55 -5.07
CA GLN A 41 12.87 7.95 -4.91
C GLN A 41 12.93 6.51 -5.45
N ALA A 42 11.91 5.70 -5.15
CA ALA A 42 11.88 4.28 -5.53
C ALA A 42 11.59 4.07 -7.03
N VAL A 43 10.58 4.76 -7.57
CA VAL A 43 10.06 4.51 -8.93
C VAL A 43 10.79 5.33 -9.98
N TRP A 44 10.85 6.66 -9.81
CA TRP A 44 11.44 7.55 -10.82
C TRP A 44 12.96 7.56 -10.77
N LEU A 45 13.53 7.61 -9.56
CA LEU A 45 14.97 7.64 -9.37
C LEU A 45 15.59 6.24 -9.27
N ARG A 46 14.77 5.18 -9.30
CA ARG A 46 15.16 3.76 -9.24
C ARG A 46 16.20 3.46 -8.15
N ARG A 47 16.02 4.08 -6.97
CA ARG A 47 16.92 3.87 -5.84
C ARG A 47 16.53 2.61 -5.07
N GLY A 48 17.47 1.69 -4.92
CA GLY A 48 17.31 0.43 -4.18
C GLY A 48 17.48 -0.81 -5.08
N ALA A 49 17.44 -2.00 -4.46
CA ALA A 49 17.42 -3.25 -5.20
C ALA A 49 16.05 -3.45 -5.85
N MET A 50 16.04 -3.99 -7.08
CA MET A 50 14.79 -4.41 -7.71
C MET A 50 14.19 -5.58 -6.93
N ALA A 51 12.89 -5.52 -6.68
CA ALA A 51 12.18 -6.62 -6.04
C ALA A 51 12.20 -7.86 -6.96
N GLY A 52 12.43 -9.03 -6.39
CA GLY A 52 12.26 -10.32 -7.08
C GLY A 52 10.78 -10.67 -7.29
N PRO A 53 10.50 -11.88 -7.80
CA PRO A 53 9.14 -12.41 -7.97
C PRO A 53 8.33 -12.41 -6.67
N ASP A 54 8.96 -12.85 -5.57
CA ASP A 54 8.30 -12.98 -4.27
C ASP A 54 9.19 -12.41 -3.15
N PRO A 55 9.15 -11.07 -2.91
CA PRO A 55 9.92 -10.44 -1.84
C PRO A 55 9.30 -10.65 -0.44
N TRP A 56 8.08 -11.19 -0.35
CA TRP A 56 7.32 -11.27 0.91
C TRP A 56 6.89 -12.68 1.29
N GLU A 57 7.32 -13.68 0.55
CA GLU A 57 6.94 -15.07 0.77
C GLU A 57 5.41 -15.28 0.71
N GLY A 58 4.80 -14.73 -0.34
CA GLY A 58 3.36 -14.76 -0.55
C GLY A 58 2.79 -16.16 -0.82
N ASN A 59 1.46 -16.24 -0.76
CA ASN A 59 0.73 -17.51 -0.84
C ASN A 59 0.01 -17.73 -2.19
N THR A 60 -0.31 -16.64 -2.86
CA THR A 60 -1.23 -16.55 -3.99
C THR A 60 -0.46 -16.40 -5.31
N LEU A 61 -1.11 -16.65 -6.44
CA LEU A 61 -0.44 -16.80 -7.73
C LEU A 61 0.28 -15.54 -8.24
N GLU A 62 -0.09 -14.34 -7.77
CA GLU A 62 0.63 -13.11 -8.13
C GLU A 62 2.11 -13.12 -7.69
N TRP A 63 2.47 -13.98 -6.73
CA TRP A 63 3.85 -14.17 -6.26
C TRP A 63 4.61 -15.26 -7.03
N ALA A 64 3.94 -15.98 -7.94
CA ALA A 64 4.57 -16.97 -8.83
C ALA A 64 5.08 -16.39 -10.16
N THR A 65 4.74 -15.13 -10.47
CA THR A 65 5.20 -14.44 -11.69
C THR A 65 6.38 -13.51 -11.39
N SER A 66 7.14 -13.12 -12.42
CA SER A 66 8.18 -12.10 -12.29
C SER A 66 7.61 -10.74 -11.87
N SER A 67 8.46 -9.88 -11.28
CA SER A 67 8.14 -8.49 -10.98
C SER A 67 9.04 -7.56 -11.81
N PRO A 68 8.50 -6.79 -12.78
CA PRO A 68 7.10 -6.73 -13.20
C PRO A 68 6.64 -8.00 -13.96
N PRO A 69 5.33 -8.31 -13.95
CA PRO A 69 4.79 -9.47 -14.67
C PRO A 69 4.80 -9.26 -16.19
N PRO A 70 4.94 -10.33 -16.98
CA PRO A 70 4.78 -10.26 -18.43
C PRO A 70 3.31 -10.00 -18.80
N HIS A 71 3.04 -9.52 -20.01
CA HIS A 71 1.69 -9.16 -20.45
C HIS A 71 0.66 -10.30 -20.34
N HIS A 72 1.09 -11.55 -20.48
CA HIS A 72 0.23 -12.73 -20.38
C HIS A 72 0.25 -13.39 -18.99
N ASN A 73 0.93 -12.79 -18.00
CA ASN A 73 1.17 -13.29 -16.64
C ASN A 73 1.92 -14.64 -16.59
N PHE A 74 1.31 -15.73 -17.00
CA PHE A 74 1.87 -17.08 -16.93
C PHE A 74 2.06 -17.67 -18.33
N VAL A 75 3.13 -18.45 -18.50
CA VAL A 75 3.39 -19.20 -19.75
C VAL A 75 2.52 -20.47 -19.82
N ALA A 76 2.23 -21.07 -18.67
CA ALA A 76 1.35 -22.22 -18.52
C ALA A 76 0.45 -22.03 -17.29
N ILE A 77 -0.71 -22.69 -17.27
CA ILE A 77 -1.64 -22.61 -16.14
C ILE A 77 -1.01 -23.32 -14.94
N PRO A 78 -0.74 -22.62 -13.81
CA PRO A 78 -0.20 -23.26 -12.62
C PRO A 78 -1.26 -24.17 -11.99
N PRO A 79 -0.87 -25.35 -11.45
CA PRO A 79 -1.80 -26.22 -10.75
C PRO A 79 -2.31 -25.54 -9.47
N ILE A 80 -3.62 -25.61 -9.21
CA ILE A 80 -4.24 -25.05 -8.02
C ILE A 80 -4.86 -26.20 -7.23
N ARG A 81 -4.28 -26.52 -6.07
CA ARG A 81 -4.71 -27.62 -5.21
C ARG A 81 -5.21 -27.17 -3.83
N SER A 82 -4.98 -25.90 -3.49
CA SER A 82 -5.41 -25.28 -2.24
C SER A 82 -5.72 -23.80 -2.42
N GLU A 83 -6.08 -23.14 -1.34
CA GLU A 83 -6.23 -21.70 -1.24
C GLU A 83 -4.89 -20.92 -1.26
N ARG A 84 -3.76 -21.61 -1.15
CA ARG A 84 -2.39 -21.04 -1.08
C ARG A 84 -1.41 -21.75 -2.02
N PRO A 85 -1.64 -21.71 -3.34
CA PRO A 85 -0.88 -22.52 -4.31
C PRO A 85 0.63 -22.23 -4.34
N VAL A 86 1.07 -20.98 -4.10
CA VAL A 86 2.51 -20.65 -4.12
C VAL A 86 3.21 -21.10 -2.84
N PHE A 87 2.48 -21.12 -1.72
CA PHE A 87 2.98 -21.69 -0.48
C PHE A 87 3.17 -23.20 -0.60
N ASP A 88 2.16 -23.91 -1.10
CA ASP A 88 2.23 -25.37 -1.23
C ASP A 88 3.30 -25.82 -2.24
N ALA A 89 3.48 -25.07 -3.32
CA ALA A 89 4.56 -25.27 -4.28
C ALA A 89 5.95 -25.11 -3.65
N ARG A 90 6.09 -24.17 -2.71
CA ARG A 90 7.33 -23.91 -1.99
C ARG A 90 7.61 -24.95 -0.90
N GLU A 91 6.59 -25.40 -0.19
CA GLU A 91 6.70 -26.40 0.89
C GLU A 91 6.66 -27.86 0.37
N GLY A 92 6.44 -28.06 -0.93
CA GLY A 92 6.37 -29.39 -1.54
C GLY A 92 5.10 -30.17 -1.21
N ALA A 93 4.03 -29.49 -0.76
CA ALA A 93 2.71 -30.08 -0.54
C ALA A 93 1.95 -30.36 -1.86
N ASP A 94 2.50 -29.92 -2.99
CA ASP A 94 2.00 -30.15 -4.36
C ASP A 94 2.36 -31.55 -4.93
N GLY A 95 2.71 -32.51 -4.08
CA GLY A 95 2.93 -33.93 -4.43
C GLY A 95 1.62 -34.67 -4.67
#